data_AF-A0A9D6W6E1-F1
#
_entry.id   AF-A0A9D6W6E1-F1
#
_cell.length_a   1.000
_cell.length_b   1.000
_cell.length_c   1.000
_cell.angle_alpha   90.00
_cell.angle_beta   90.00
_cell.angle_gamma   90.00
#
_symmetry.space_group_name_H-M   'P 1'
#
loop_
_entity.id
_entity.type
_entity.pdbx_description
1 polymer ?
#
loop_
_entity_poly.entity_id
_entity_poly.type
_entity_poly.pdbx_seq_one_letter_code
_entity_poly.pdbx_strand_id
1 'polypeptide(L)'
;MPDDKRGLFESLFDISFKTLVTPRIIKVLYALSIVAAGFIAVVLVIEGFSESAGKGFLSLFFVSPLVFLILVISSRIVYELAIVVFRISEHTAEIARNTALTPRQEETAPPAPPAG
;
A
#
# COMPACT_ATOMS: atom_id res chain seq x y z
N MET A 1 8.56 -4.57 29.74
CA MET A 1 7.09 -4.62 29.68
C MET A 1 6.71 -5.13 28.31
N PRO A 2 5.80 -6.11 28.20
CA PRO A 2 5.41 -6.69 26.91
C PRO A 2 4.37 -5.79 26.26
N ASP A 3 4.80 -4.70 25.61
CA ASP A 3 3.90 -3.88 24.77
C ASP A 3 3.79 -4.50 23.37
N ASP A 4 3.42 -5.78 23.35
CA ASP A 4 2.96 -6.45 22.15
C ASP A 4 1.43 -6.35 22.12
N LYS A 5 0.88 -6.01 20.95
CA LYS A 5 -0.55 -5.93 20.60
C LYS A 5 -1.28 -4.58 20.81
N ARG A 6 -0.70 -3.44 20.40
CA ARG A 6 -1.58 -2.36 19.90
C ARG A 6 -2.39 -2.91 18.72
N GLY A 7 -3.72 -2.94 18.86
CA GLY A 7 -4.61 -3.54 17.88
C GLY A 7 -4.53 -2.81 16.54
N LEU A 8 -4.79 -3.51 15.42
CA LEU A 8 -4.84 -2.88 14.10
C LEU A 8 -5.77 -1.65 14.08
N PHE A 9 -6.92 -1.74 14.76
CA PHE A 9 -7.85 -0.62 14.92
C PHE A 9 -7.26 0.53 15.73
N GLU A 10 -6.62 0.25 16.87
CA GLU A 10 -6.00 1.28 17.70
C GLU A 10 -4.87 2.02 16.95
N SER A 11 -4.11 1.27 16.15
CA SER A 11 -3.06 1.82 15.29
C SER A 11 -3.62 2.65 14.13
N LEU A 12 -4.79 2.30 13.57
CA LEU A 12 -5.44 3.05 12.49
C LEU A 12 -5.93 4.44 12.94
N PHE A 13 -6.33 4.57 14.20
CA PHE A 13 -6.77 5.84 14.80
C PHE A 13 -5.67 6.55 15.60
N ASP A 14 -4.40 6.12 15.46
CA ASP A 14 -3.27 6.79 16.10
C ASP A 14 -2.93 8.10 15.37
N ILE A 15 -3.50 9.21 15.87
CA ILE A 15 -3.28 10.58 15.37
C ILE A 15 -1.80 11.01 15.55
N SER A 16 -1.01 10.30 16.35
CA SER A 16 0.41 10.63 16.57
C SER A 16 1.34 10.20 15.42
N PHE A 17 0.91 9.32 14.51
CA PHE A 17 1.70 8.79 13.37
C PHE A 17 3.14 8.31 13.70
N LYS A 18 3.44 7.97 14.96
CA LYS A 18 4.79 7.54 15.37
C LYS A 18 5.22 6.22 14.74
N THR A 19 4.27 5.44 14.24
CA THR A 19 4.52 4.18 13.53
C THR A 19 3.76 4.21 12.22
N LEU A 20 4.47 4.01 11.10
CA LEU A 20 3.87 3.95 9.78
C LEU A 20 3.04 2.67 9.65
N VAL A 21 1.72 2.80 9.80
CA VAL A 21 0.77 1.68 9.76
C VAL A 21 0.45 1.26 8.32
N THR A 22 0.65 2.18 7.38
CA THR A 22 0.28 2.05 5.97
C THR A 22 0.73 0.73 5.32
N PRO A 23 1.99 0.26 5.46
CA PRO A 23 2.43 -1.01 4.87
C PRO A 23 1.66 -2.23 5.39
N ARG A 24 1.24 -2.19 6.67
CA ARG A 24 0.57 -3.29 7.37
C ARG A 24 -0.88 -3.45 6.94
N ILE A 25 -1.56 -2.35 6.61
CA ILE A 25 -3.01 -2.31 6.36
C ILE A 25 -3.38 -2.13 4.88
N ILE A 26 -2.42 -1.93 3.99
CA ILE A 26 -2.67 -1.56 2.59
C ILE A 26 -3.60 -2.54 1.86
N LYS A 27 -3.56 -3.83 2.21
CA LYS A 27 -4.48 -4.85 1.67
C LYS A 27 -5.93 -4.56 2.06
N VAL A 28 -6.16 -4.16 3.32
CA VAL A 28 -7.49 -3.79 3.83
C VAL A 28 -7.97 -2.50 3.17
N LEU A 29 -7.09 -1.51 3.04
CA LEU A 29 -7.42 -0.25 2.35
C LEU A 29 -7.78 -0.49 0.88
N TYR A 30 -7.06 -1.37 0.18
CA TYR A 30 -7.39 -1.70 -1.20
C TYR A 30 -8.73 -2.42 -1.32
N ALA A 31 -9.02 -3.38 -0.44
CA ALA A 31 -10.33 -4.03 -0.41
C ALA A 31 -11.46 -3.03 -0.15
N LEU A 32 -11.26 -2.09 0.80
CA LEU A 32 -12.24 -1.04 1.09
C LEU A 32 -12.46 -0.12 -0.11
N SER A 33 -11.40 0.23 -0.84
CA SER A 33 -11.49 1.06 -2.05
C SER A 33 -12.25 0.35 -3.18
N ILE A 34 -12.10 -0.97 -3.35
CA ILE A 34 -12.92 -1.75 -4.29
C ILE A 34 -14.40 -1.72 -3.89
N VAL A 35 -14.70 -1.92 -2.61
CA VAL A 35 -16.08 -1.86 -2.10
C VAL A 35 -16.68 -0.47 -2.31
N ALA A 36 -15.92 0.59 -2.01
CA ALA A 36 -16.35 1.96 -2.24
C ALA A 36 -16.58 2.26 -3.73
N ALA A 37 -15.70 1.80 -4.61
CA ALA A 37 -15.89 1.93 -6.06
C ALA A 37 -17.17 1.20 -6.52
N GLY A 38 -17.43 0.00 -5.99
CA GLY A 38 -18.67 -0.74 -6.26
C GLY A 38 -19.92 -0.01 -5.77
N PHE A 39 -19.85 0.62 -4.60
CA PHE A 39 -20.96 1.43 -4.10
C PHE A 39 -21.24 2.65 -4.99
N ILE A 40 -20.21 3.40 -5.39
CA ILE A 40 -20.32 4.52 -6.34
C ILE A 40 -20.93 4.04 -7.66
N ALA A 41 -20.47 2.90 -8.18
CA ALA A 41 -20.97 2.29 -9.39
C ALA A 41 -22.49 1.99 -9.31
N VAL A 42 -22.98 1.48 -8.18
CA VAL A 42 -24.41 1.23 -7.96
C VAL A 42 -25.21 2.53 -7.89
N VAL A 43 -24.72 3.55 -7.17
CA VAL A 43 -25.37 4.86 -7.07
C VAL A 43 -25.56 5.48 -8.46
N LEU A 44 -24.53 5.46 -9.31
CA LEU A 44 -24.60 5.99 -10.68
C LEU A 44 -25.66 5.28 -11.53
N VAL A 45 -25.86 3.97 -11.32
CA VAL A 45 -26.90 3.22 -12.03
C VAL A 45 -28.29 3.67 -11.57
N ILE A 46 -28.51 3.78 -10.26
CA ILE A 46 -29.77 4.23 -9.68
C ILE A 46 -30.11 5.65 -10.16
N GLU A 47 -29.14 6.57 -10.12
CA GLU A 47 -29.29 7.93 -10.63
C GLU A 47 -29.67 7.94 -12.11
N GLY A 48 -28.98 7.14 -12.94
CA GLY A 48 -29.29 6.99 -14.36
C GLY A 48 -30.73 6.56 -14.61
N PHE A 49 -31.23 5.55 -13.89
CA PHE A 49 -32.61 5.09 -14.00
C PHE A 49 -33.64 6.07 -13.43
N SER A 50 -33.26 6.88 -12.44
CA SER A 50 -34.14 7.92 -11.89
C SER A 50 -34.46 9.02 -12.91
N GLU A 51 -33.57 9.26 -13.87
CA GLU A 51 -33.78 10.26 -14.92
C GLU A 51 -34.52 9.68 -16.14
N SER A 52 -34.13 8.51 -16.65
CA SER A 52 -34.83 7.82 -17.74
C SER A 52 -34.31 6.39 -17.94
N ALA A 53 -35.10 5.53 -18.58
CA ALA A 53 -34.65 4.17 -18.93
C ALA A 53 -33.38 4.17 -19.82
N GLY A 54 -33.30 5.08 -20.80
CA GLY A 54 -32.13 5.18 -21.68
C GLY A 54 -30.84 5.54 -20.95
N LYS A 55 -30.90 6.52 -20.04
CA LYS A 55 -29.77 6.89 -19.18
C LYS A 55 -29.41 5.78 -18.19
N GLY A 56 -30.40 5.06 -17.66
CA GLY A 56 -30.20 3.89 -16.82
C GLY A 56 -29.38 2.80 -17.52
N PHE A 57 -29.75 2.41 -18.74
CA PHE A 57 -28.99 1.43 -19.51
C PHE A 57 -27.59 1.92 -19.91
N LEU A 58 -27.45 3.19 -20.30
CA LEU A 58 -26.14 3.78 -20.58
C LEU A 58 -25.24 3.72 -19.33
N SER A 59 -25.81 4.05 -18.17
CA SER A 59 -25.10 4.01 -16.89
C SER A 59 -24.69 2.58 -16.52
N LEU A 60 -25.62 1.62 -16.62
CA LEU A 60 -25.41 0.22 -16.26
C LEU A 60 -24.34 -0.47 -17.11
N PHE A 61 -24.36 -0.28 -18.43
CA PHE A 61 -23.49 -1.02 -19.35
C PHE A 61 -22.16 -0.32 -19.64
N PHE A 62 -22.10 1.01 -19.53
CA PHE A 62 -20.93 1.78 -19.95
C PHE A 62 -20.35 2.63 -18.83
N VAL A 63 -21.13 3.55 -18.26
CA VAL A 63 -20.59 4.54 -17.31
C VAL A 63 -20.11 3.87 -16.02
N SER A 64 -20.97 3.07 -15.38
CA SER A 64 -20.72 2.44 -14.10
C SER A 64 -19.53 1.45 -14.16
N PRO A 65 -19.45 0.52 -15.13
CA PRO A 65 -18.27 -0.34 -15.29
C PRO A 65 -16.98 0.45 -15.57
N LEU A 66 -17.05 1.50 -16.40
CA LEU A 66 -15.89 2.32 -16.73
C LEU A 66 -15.38 3.09 -15.51
N VAL A 67 -16.27 3.74 -14.76
CA VAL A 67 -15.93 4.46 -13.52
C VAL A 67 -15.37 3.50 -12.48
N PHE A 68 -16.00 2.34 -12.29
CA PHE A 68 -15.50 1.32 -11.38
C PHE A 68 -14.06 0.89 -11.71
N LEU A 69 -13.81 0.55 -12.98
CA LEU A 69 -12.47 0.15 -13.43
C LEU A 69 -11.44 1.25 -13.23
N ILE A 70 -11.77 2.49 -13.60
CA ILE A 70 -10.88 3.63 -13.40
C ILE A 70 -10.54 3.78 -11.91
N LEU A 71 -11.54 3.79 -11.02
CA LEU A 71 -11.29 3.94 -9.57
C LEU A 71 -10.44 2.80 -9.00
N VAL A 72 -10.69 1.56 -9.41
CA VAL A 72 -9.92 0.40 -8.93
C VAL A 72 -8.49 0.42 -9.44
N ILE A 73 -8.28 0.74 -10.73
CA ILE A 73 -6.94 0.84 -11.34
C ILE A 73 -6.16 2.01 -10.73
N SER A 74 -6.77 3.19 -10.62
CA SER A 74 -6.15 4.36 -9.98
C SER A 74 -5.76 4.04 -8.53
N SER A 75 -6.66 3.41 -7.76
CA SER A 75 -6.35 2.98 -6.39
C SER A 75 -5.19 1.99 -6.37
N ARG A 76 -5.12 1.06 -7.33
CA ARG A 76 -4.03 0.09 -7.44
C ARG A 76 -2.69 0.79 -7.64
N ILE A 77 -2.62 1.74 -8.56
CA ILE A 77 -1.41 2.51 -8.87
C ILE A 77 -0.96 3.29 -7.63
N VAL A 78 -1.88 3.97 -6.94
CA VAL A 78 -1.58 4.76 -5.74
C VAL A 78 -1.03 3.87 -4.62
N TYR A 79 -1.67 2.73 -4.34
CA TYR A 79 -1.18 1.82 -3.30
C TYR A 79 0.13 1.13 -3.68
N GLU A 80 0.33 0.81 -4.95
CA GLU A 80 1.59 0.26 -5.42
C GLU A 80 2.73 1.27 -5.22
N LEU A 81 2.52 2.53 -5.59
CA LEU A 81 3.48 3.60 -5.34
C LEU A 81 3.74 3.79 -3.84
N ALA A 82 2.69 3.77 -3.01
CA ALA A 82 2.84 3.87 -1.56
C ALA A 82 3.73 2.74 -1.01
N ILE A 83 3.47 1.48 -1.38
CA ILE A 83 4.29 0.32 -0.96
C ILE A 83 5.73 0.46 -1.43
N VAL A 84 5.95 0.90 -2.67
CA VAL A 84 7.29 1.07 -3.24
C VAL A 84 8.11 2.06 -2.42
N VAL A 85 7.53 3.19 -2.00
CA VAL A 85 8.22 4.18 -1.15
C VAL A 85 8.66 3.54 0.18
N PHE A 86 7.78 2.77 0.83
CA PHE A 86 8.15 2.08 2.07
C PHE A 86 9.24 1.04 1.86
N ARG A 87 9.16 0.25 0.78
CA ARG A 87 10.21 -0.73 0.43
C ARG A 87 11.56 -0.09 0.19
N ILE A 88 11.60 1.08 -0.47
CA ILE A 88 12.85 1.83 -0.66
C ILE A 88 13.44 2.22 0.70
N SER A 89 12.61 2.70 1.63
CA SER A 89 13.10 3.05 2.98
C SER A 89 13.69 1.86 3.73
N GLU A 90 13.09 0.67 3.59
CA GLU A 90 13.59 -0.57 4.19
C GLU A 90 14.93 -0.99 3.57
N HIS A 91 15.04 -0.96 2.23
CA HIS A 91 16.28 -1.29 1.53
C HIS A 91 17.42 -0.31 1.86
N THR A 92 17.14 1.00 1.94
CA THR A 92 18.15 1.99 2.35
C THR A 92 18.65 1.72 3.77
N ALA A 93 17.76 1.36 4.69
CA ALA A 93 18.14 1.00 6.05
C ALA A 93 19.00 -0.28 6.09
N GLU A 94 18.75 -1.25 5.21
CA GLU A 94 19.56 -2.47 5.09
C GLU A 94 20.96 -2.20 4.53
N ILE A 95 21.08 -1.38 3.48
CA ILE A 95 22.37 -0.99 2.92
C ILE A 95 23.24 -0.32 3.99
N ALA A 96 22.68 0.64 4.74
CA ALA A 96 23.40 1.32 5.80
C ALA A 96 23.91 0.37 6.90
N ARG A 97 23.11 -0.64 7.27
CA ARG A 97 23.53 -1.68 8.24
C ARG A 97 24.67 -2.54 7.70
N ASN A 98 24.60 -2.96 6.44
CA ASN A 98 25.61 -3.83 5.84
C ASN A 98 26.95 -3.10 5.67
N THR A 99 26.94 -1.82 5.26
CA THR A 99 28.15 -0.99 5.18
C THR A 99 28.83 -0.81 6.54
N ALA A 100 28.06 -0.75 7.64
CA ALA A 100 28.63 -0.65 8.99
C ALA A 100 29.31 -1.95 9.47
N LEU A 101 29.08 -3.10 8.81
CA LEU A 101 29.65 -4.40 9.16
C LEU A 101 30.91 -4.76 8.36
N THR A 102 31.12 -4.14 7.19
CA THR A 102 32.31 -4.36 6.33
C THR A 102 33.66 -4.15 7.04
N PRO A 103 33.87 -3.14 7.92
CA PRO A 103 35.15 -2.94 8.60
C PRO A 103 35.57 -4.10 9.52
N ARG A 104 34.60 -4.85 10.09
CA ARG A 104 34.89 -5.99 10.98
C ARG A 104 35.34 -7.25 10.23
N GLN A 105 34.95 -7.41 8.96
CA GLN A 105 35.34 -8.58 8.19
C GLN A 105 36.80 -8.52 7.75
N GLU A 106 37.31 -7.33 7.44
CA GLU A 106 38.72 -7.11 7.09
C GLU A 106 39.66 -7.36 8.29
N GLU A 107 39.23 -7.04 9.51
CA GLU A 107 40.01 -7.28 10.74
C GLU A 107 40.11 -8.77 11.13
N THR A 108 39.18 -9.60 10.67
CA THR A 108 39.18 -11.06 10.92
C THR A 108 39.87 -11.89 9.82
N ALA A 109 40.37 -11.26 8.77
CA ALA A 109 41.07 -11.96 7.70
C ALA A 109 42.42 -12.53 8.21
N PRO A 110 42.71 -13.83 8.03
CA PRO A 110 43.98 -14.41 8.46
C PRO A 110 45.17 -13.65 7.83
N PRO A 111 46.27 -13.42 8.57
CA PRO A 111 47.43 -12.71 8.05
C PRO A 111 47.95 -13.39 6.78
N ALA A 112 48.24 -12.58 5.76
CA ALA A 112 48.74 -13.07 4.48
C ALA A 112 50.03 -13.90 4.70
N PRO A 113 50.21 -15.03 3.97
CA PRO A 113 51.42 -15.83 4.09
C PRO A 113 52.67 -14.98 3.82
N PRO A 114 53.76 -15.16 4.58
CA PRO A 114 55.00 -14.42 4.35
C PRO A 114 55.49 -14.68 2.92
N ALA A 115 55.70 -13.61 2.16
CA ALA A 115 56.37 -13.69 0.86
C ALA A 115 57.82 -14.12 1.11
N GLY A 116 58.15 -15.34 0.69
CA GLY A 116 59.50 -15.91 0.75
C GLY A 116 60.46 -15.29 -0.25
#